data_AF-A0A661X924-F1
#
_entry.id   AF-A0A661X924-F1
#
_cell.length_a   1.000
_cell.length_b   1.000
_cell.length_c   1.000
_cell.angle_alpha   90.00
_cell.angle_beta   90.00
_cell.angle_gamma   90.00
#
_symmetry.space_group_name_H-M   'P 1'
#
loop_
_entity.id
_entity.type
_entity.pdbx_description
1 polymer ?
#
loop_
_entity_poly.entity_id
_entity_poly.type
_entity_poly.pdbx_seq_one_letter_code
_entity_poly.pdbx_strand_id
1 'polypeptide(L)'
;MGLLAGMLFVLSVLSPAQAVNPDTLKICAIRVQFQEDNNELTTGNGRFMVDTTTTDPFAIDPAPHDKQYFQDQITAASNYFKNVSKGHLVVVGDVYPQEAKGAFTLDKPMGDYNPNTTDDEINKGISRLFADAIEAADRSNAGIDFSKYDLVVVFHAGVGRDVNLGFDPTPQDIPSLFLSEMFLKKT
;
A
#
# COMPACT_ATOMS: atom_id res chain seq x y z
N MET A 1 -27.74 -61.31 -25.00
CA MET A 1 -27.40 -59.89 -25.22
C MET A 1 -26.91 -59.34 -23.89
N GLY A 2 -25.60 -59.28 -23.70
CA GLY A 2 -24.98 -58.66 -22.53
C GLY A 2 -24.26 -57.39 -22.98
N LEU A 3 -24.59 -56.26 -22.39
CA LEU A 3 -23.79 -55.04 -22.47
C LEU A 3 -23.01 -54.92 -21.16
N LEU A 4 -21.70 -55.16 -21.20
CA LEU A 4 -20.80 -54.70 -20.15
C LEU A 4 -20.37 -53.28 -20.51
N ALA A 5 -20.90 -52.30 -19.79
CA ALA A 5 -20.38 -50.93 -19.83
C ALA A 5 -19.11 -50.88 -18.96
N GLY A 6 -17.94 -50.81 -19.59
CA GLY A 6 -16.68 -50.61 -18.91
C GLY A 6 -16.53 -49.15 -18.48
N MET A 7 -16.50 -48.91 -17.17
CA MET A 7 -16.21 -47.60 -16.59
C MET A 7 -14.69 -47.39 -16.53
N LEU A 8 -14.17 -46.47 -17.34
CA LEU A 8 -12.75 -46.10 -17.36
C LEU A 8 -12.45 -45.18 -16.17
N PHE A 9 -11.83 -45.70 -15.11
CA PHE A 9 -11.22 -44.87 -14.07
C PHE A 9 -9.84 -44.43 -14.54
N VAL A 10 -9.69 -43.15 -14.88
CA VAL A 10 -8.37 -42.54 -15.03
C VAL A 10 -7.88 -42.18 -13.62
N LEU A 11 -7.08 -43.05 -13.00
CA LEU A 11 -6.28 -42.66 -11.83
C LEU A 11 -5.14 -41.76 -12.33
N SER A 12 -5.38 -40.46 -12.36
CA SER A 12 -4.31 -39.47 -12.41
C SER A 12 -3.56 -39.53 -11.09
N VAL A 13 -2.37 -40.14 -11.12
CA VAL A 13 -1.43 -40.13 -10.00
C VAL A 13 -0.99 -38.69 -9.78
N LEU A 14 -1.67 -37.98 -8.87
CA LEU A 14 -1.19 -36.69 -8.38
C LEU A 14 0.14 -36.96 -7.70
N SER A 15 1.24 -36.56 -8.34
CA SER A 15 2.53 -36.53 -7.67
C SER A 15 2.37 -35.68 -6.41
N PRO A 16 2.86 -36.13 -5.24
CA PRO A 16 2.84 -35.28 -4.06
C PRO A 16 3.57 -33.99 -4.43
N ALA A 17 2.88 -32.85 -4.30
CA ALA A 17 3.52 -31.56 -4.46
C ALA A 17 4.74 -31.54 -3.53
N GLN A 18 5.92 -31.29 -4.11
CA GLN A 18 7.13 -31.07 -3.33
C GLN A 18 6.80 -30.07 -2.21
N ALA A 19 7.16 -30.37 -0.97
CA ALA A 19 7.02 -29.40 0.11
C ALA A 19 7.81 -28.14 -0.28
N VAL A 20 7.10 -27.06 -0.60
CA VAL A 20 7.69 -25.77 -0.92
C VAL A 20 7.97 -25.09 0.41
N ASN A 21 9.23 -24.75 0.67
CA ASN A 21 9.59 -23.79 1.71
C ASN A 21 9.40 -22.40 1.09
N PRO A 22 8.37 -21.63 1.49
CA PRO A 22 8.12 -20.33 0.89
C PRO A 22 9.20 -19.33 1.30
N ASP A 23 9.67 -18.54 0.34
CA ASP A 23 10.34 -17.28 0.64
C ASP A 23 9.32 -16.32 1.25
N THR A 24 9.73 -15.54 2.24
CA THR A 24 8.86 -14.58 2.93
C THR A 24 9.39 -13.17 2.75
N LEU A 25 8.58 -12.31 2.14
CA LEU A 25 8.82 -10.87 2.07
C LEU A 25 8.07 -10.19 3.23
N LYS A 26 8.80 -9.49 4.10
CA LYS A 26 8.26 -8.77 5.25
C LYS A 26 8.13 -7.29 4.95
N ILE A 27 6.92 -6.75 5.08
CA ILE A 27 6.59 -5.36 4.83
C ILE A 27 6.36 -4.61 6.16
N CYS A 28 7.06 -3.49 6.34
CA CYS A 28 6.68 -2.47 7.30
C CYS A 28 5.81 -1.44 6.57
N ALA A 29 4.51 -1.43 6.81
CA ALA A 29 3.63 -0.40 6.29
C ALA A 29 3.45 0.69 7.34
N ILE A 30 3.69 1.94 6.96
CA ILE A 30 3.38 3.10 7.81
C ILE A 30 2.28 3.94 7.15
N ARG A 31 1.30 4.34 7.94
CA ARG A 31 0.23 5.25 7.54
C ARG A 31 0.60 6.65 7.95
N VAL A 32 0.66 7.55 6.97
CA VAL A 32 0.95 8.96 7.18
C VAL A 32 -0.19 9.83 6.69
N GLN A 33 -0.41 10.93 7.41
CA GLN A 33 -1.38 11.94 7.06
C GLN A 33 -0.72 13.32 7.16
N PHE A 34 -1.30 14.30 6.51
CA PHE A 34 -0.72 15.64 6.37
C PHE A 34 -1.32 16.59 7.39
N GLN A 35 -0.75 17.80 7.53
CA GLN A 35 -1.48 18.88 8.18
C GLN A 35 -2.78 19.15 7.41
N GLU A 36 -3.84 19.41 8.16
CA GLU A 36 -5.15 19.64 7.56
C GLU A 36 -5.19 21.00 6.88
N ASP A 37 -5.69 21.03 5.65
CA ASP A 37 -5.89 22.25 4.88
C ASP A 37 -7.16 22.15 4.03
N ASN A 38 -7.37 23.18 3.20
CA ASN A 38 -8.45 23.27 2.24
C ASN A 38 -7.93 23.52 0.82
N ASN A 39 -6.75 22.97 0.50
CA ASN A 39 -6.12 23.18 -0.80
C ASN A 39 -6.91 22.43 -1.89
N GLU A 40 -7.62 23.19 -2.74
CA GLU A 40 -8.43 22.64 -3.84
C GLU A 40 -7.59 21.94 -4.92
N LEU A 41 -6.27 22.09 -4.92
CA LEU A 41 -5.36 21.41 -5.85
C LEU A 41 -4.98 19.99 -5.40
N THR A 42 -5.45 19.54 -4.23
CA THR A 42 -5.30 18.18 -3.72
C THR A 42 -6.66 17.57 -3.41
N THR A 43 -6.77 16.24 -3.45
CA THR A 43 -7.98 15.53 -3.07
C THR A 43 -8.05 15.31 -1.56
N GLY A 44 -9.13 15.80 -0.94
CA GLY A 44 -9.36 15.70 0.50
C GLY A 44 -8.72 16.84 1.28
N ASN A 45 -8.59 16.67 2.60
CA ASN A 45 -8.02 17.68 3.52
C ASN A 45 -6.71 17.20 4.15
N GLY A 46 -6.05 16.19 3.56
CA GLY A 46 -4.83 15.60 4.11
C GLY A 46 -5.03 14.59 5.25
N ARG A 47 -6.27 14.18 5.59
CA ARG A 47 -6.57 13.16 6.62
C ARG A 47 -7.17 11.89 6.03
N PHE A 48 -6.95 10.75 6.69
CA PHE A 48 -7.65 9.50 6.34
C PHE A 48 -9.12 9.55 6.74
N MET A 49 -9.97 8.94 5.92
CA MET A 49 -11.41 8.82 6.19
C MET A 49 -11.69 7.68 7.19
N VAL A 50 -11.24 7.80 8.44
CA VAL A 50 -11.36 6.73 9.47
C VAL A 50 -12.71 6.67 10.17
N ASP A 51 -13.50 7.74 10.10
CA ASP A 51 -14.83 7.85 10.72
C ASP A 51 -15.97 7.86 9.68
N THR A 52 -15.64 7.68 8.40
CA THR A 52 -16.62 7.55 7.32
C THR A 52 -16.86 6.08 7.01
N THR A 53 -18.12 5.72 6.79
CA THR A 53 -18.50 4.38 6.35
C THR A 53 -19.05 4.46 4.93
N THR A 54 -18.38 3.79 4.00
CA THR A 54 -18.92 3.61 2.66
C THR A 54 -20.05 2.57 2.71
N THR A 55 -21.23 2.93 2.21
CA THR A 55 -22.43 2.07 2.25
C THR A 55 -22.70 1.34 0.95
N ASP A 56 -22.06 1.75 -0.15
CA ASP A 56 -22.14 1.07 -1.44
C ASP A 56 -21.27 -0.20 -1.40
N PRO A 57 -21.87 -1.41 -1.53
CA PRO A 57 -21.12 -2.67 -1.52
C PRO A 57 -20.21 -2.84 -2.75
N PHE A 58 -20.36 -2.02 -3.79
CA PHE A 58 -19.54 -2.04 -4.99
C PHE A 58 -18.56 -0.86 -5.07
N ALA A 59 -18.45 -0.08 -3.99
CA ALA A 59 -17.50 1.02 -3.95
C ALA A 59 -16.08 0.53 -4.18
N ILE A 60 -15.39 1.22 -5.10
CA ILE A 60 -13.95 1.11 -5.25
C ILE A 60 -13.34 1.96 -4.14
N ASP A 61 -12.43 1.36 -3.36
CA ASP A 61 -11.76 2.02 -2.25
C ASP A 61 -12.70 2.52 -1.12
N PRO A 62 -13.47 1.62 -0.46
CA PRO A 62 -14.42 2.01 0.58
C PRO A 62 -13.73 2.43 1.89
N ALA A 63 -14.22 3.52 2.48
CA ALA A 63 -13.92 3.91 3.86
C ALA A 63 -14.65 2.98 4.86
N PRO A 64 -14.10 2.75 6.07
CA PRO A 64 -13.02 3.53 6.69
C PRO A 64 -11.61 3.13 6.24
N HIS A 65 -10.75 4.13 5.99
CA HIS A 65 -9.32 3.94 5.68
C HIS A 65 -8.48 3.79 6.96
N ASP A 66 -8.86 2.82 7.79
CA ASP A 66 -8.23 2.53 9.07
C ASP A 66 -7.12 1.46 8.95
N LYS A 67 -6.57 1.00 10.07
CA LYS A 67 -5.49 0.01 10.06
C LYS A 67 -5.91 -1.29 9.38
N GLN A 68 -7.15 -1.71 9.60
CA GLN A 68 -7.67 -2.96 9.06
C GLN A 68 -7.75 -2.87 7.53
N TYR A 69 -8.21 -1.74 7.01
CA TYR A 69 -8.22 -1.48 5.57
C TYR A 69 -6.84 -1.73 4.93
N PHE A 70 -5.77 -1.14 5.47
CA PHE A 70 -4.43 -1.34 4.92
C PHE A 70 -3.87 -2.74 5.16
N GLN A 71 -4.24 -3.39 6.26
CA GLN A 71 -3.90 -4.79 6.52
C GLN A 71 -4.56 -5.72 5.49
N ASP A 72 -5.79 -5.41 5.07
CA ASP A 72 -6.51 -6.15 4.04
C ASP A 72 -5.85 -5.98 2.66
N GLN A 73 -5.29 -4.80 2.35
CA GLN A 73 -4.49 -4.59 1.14
C GLN A 73 -3.23 -5.46 1.13
N ILE A 74 -2.49 -5.55 2.25
CA ILE A 74 -1.33 -6.45 2.38
C ILE A 74 -1.77 -7.92 2.25
N THR A 75 -2.93 -8.27 2.82
CA THR A 75 -3.50 -9.63 2.72
C THR A 75 -3.88 -9.97 1.29
N ALA A 76 -4.47 -9.04 0.54
CA ALA A 76 -4.79 -9.18 -0.87
C ALA A 76 -3.51 -9.41 -1.70
N ALA A 77 -2.46 -8.62 -1.45
CA ALA A 77 -1.15 -8.81 -2.08
C ALA A 77 -0.55 -10.19 -1.74
N SER A 78 -0.60 -10.60 -0.47
CA SER A 78 -0.15 -11.93 -0.03
C SER A 78 -0.86 -13.06 -0.76
N ASN A 79 -2.19 -12.99 -0.86
CA ASN A 79 -3.00 -13.96 -1.59
C ASN A 79 -2.64 -14.01 -3.07
N TYR A 80 -2.48 -12.85 -3.71
CA TYR A 80 -2.08 -12.75 -5.11
C TYR A 80 -0.71 -13.40 -5.33
N PHE A 81 0.33 -12.94 -4.62
CA PHE A 81 1.70 -13.41 -4.80
C PHE A 81 1.87 -14.88 -4.43
N LYS A 82 1.18 -15.35 -3.38
CA LYS A 82 1.15 -16.78 -3.04
C LYS A 82 0.53 -17.61 -4.16
N ASN A 83 -0.57 -17.15 -4.76
CA ASN A 83 -1.23 -17.87 -5.84
C ASN A 83 -0.37 -17.90 -7.12
N VAL A 84 0.09 -16.75 -7.61
CA VAL A 84 0.84 -16.68 -8.88
C VAL A 84 2.24 -17.30 -8.76
N SER A 85 2.84 -17.29 -7.57
CA SER A 85 4.10 -17.99 -7.31
C SER A 85 3.91 -19.49 -7.02
N LYS A 86 2.68 -20.02 -7.00
CA LYS A 86 2.37 -21.40 -6.59
C LYS A 86 2.92 -21.74 -5.19
N GLY A 87 2.83 -20.79 -4.27
CA GLY A 87 3.27 -20.93 -2.89
C GLY A 87 4.76 -20.73 -2.64
N HIS A 88 5.55 -20.31 -3.62
CA HIS A 88 6.99 -20.05 -3.44
C HIS A 88 7.28 -18.71 -2.79
N LEU A 89 6.36 -17.74 -2.87
CA LEU A 89 6.49 -16.43 -2.24
C LEU A 89 5.27 -16.15 -1.36
N VAL A 90 5.51 -15.73 -0.12
CA VAL A 90 4.50 -15.23 0.81
C VAL A 90 4.87 -13.82 1.22
N VAL A 91 3.89 -12.91 1.15
CA VAL A 91 4.03 -11.56 1.69
C VAL A 91 3.41 -11.52 3.08
N VAL A 92 4.11 -10.98 4.05
CA VAL A 92 3.59 -10.67 5.38
C VAL A 92 3.91 -9.22 5.70
N GLY A 93 3.15 -8.58 6.56
CA GLY A 93 3.46 -7.22 6.95
C GLY A 93 2.64 -6.70 8.11
N ASP A 94 3.20 -5.69 8.75
CA ASP A 94 2.63 -4.98 9.88
C ASP A 94 2.28 -3.56 9.46
N VAL A 95 1.10 -3.08 9.88
CA VAL A 95 0.66 -1.70 9.64
C VAL A 95 0.83 -0.87 10.91
N TYR A 96 1.53 0.26 10.78
CA TYR A 96 1.78 1.23 11.84
C TYR A 96 1.09 2.58 11.55
N PRO A 97 0.75 3.36 12.59
CA PRO A 97 0.88 2.99 14.00
C PRO A 97 -0.15 1.92 14.39
N GLN A 98 -0.03 1.32 15.57
CA GLN A 98 -0.81 0.12 15.91
C GLN A 98 -2.27 0.43 16.25
N GLU A 99 -2.60 1.68 16.56
CA GLU A 99 -3.96 2.15 16.82
C GLU A 99 -4.83 2.00 15.57
N ALA A 100 -6.07 1.53 15.73
CA ALA A 100 -6.98 1.28 14.61
C ALA A 100 -7.14 2.51 13.70
N LYS A 101 -7.42 3.68 14.29
CA LYS A 101 -7.68 4.93 13.57
C LYS A 101 -6.50 5.90 13.52
N GLY A 102 -5.33 5.50 14.04
CA GLY A 102 -4.16 6.37 14.13
C GLY A 102 -3.37 6.47 12.82
N ALA A 103 -2.66 7.57 12.63
CA ALA A 103 -1.67 7.76 11.57
C ALA A 103 -0.58 8.72 12.05
N PHE A 104 0.64 8.61 11.50
CA PHE A 104 1.68 9.58 11.77
C PHE A 104 1.37 10.88 11.02
N THR A 105 1.30 12.00 11.74
CA THR A 105 0.99 13.29 11.11
C THR A 105 2.28 14.00 10.74
N LEU A 106 2.44 14.35 9.47
CA LEU A 106 3.57 15.12 8.96
C LEU A 106 3.38 16.61 9.24
N ASP A 107 4.47 17.36 9.22
CA ASP A 107 4.47 18.79 9.59
C ASP A 107 3.94 19.71 8.48
N LYS A 108 3.78 19.17 7.26
CA LYS A 108 3.36 19.93 6.07
C LYS A 108 2.03 19.44 5.51
N PRO A 109 1.27 20.32 4.82
CA PRO A 109 0.14 19.91 3.99
C PRO A 109 0.57 19.04 2.80
N MET A 110 -0.38 18.34 2.19
CA MET A 110 -0.12 17.39 1.08
C MET A 110 0.55 18.07 -0.12
N GLY A 111 0.08 19.26 -0.50
CA GLY A 111 0.58 19.99 -1.68
C GLY A 111 2.05 20.42 -1.58
N ASP A 112 2.64 20.50 -0.38
CA ASP A 112 4.06 20.84 -0.20
C ASP A 112 5.00 19.73 -0.69
N TYR A 113 4.51 18.50 -0.76
CA TYR A 113 5.26 17.33 -1.22
C TYR A 113 5.12 17.09 -2.73
N ASN A 114 4.08 17.64 -3.37
CA ASN A 114 3.96 17.69 -4.82
C ASN A 114 3.46 19.07 -5.25
N PRO A 115 4.37 20.03 -5.50
CA PRO A 115 3.98 21.38 -5.89
C PRO A 115 3.39 21.45 -7.32
N ASN A 116 3.41 20.35 -8.09
CA ASN A 116 3.00 20.29 -9.49
C ASN A 116 3.70 21.32 -10.38
N THR A 117 5.02 21.42 -10.23
CA THR A 117 5.86 22.34 -10.99
C THR A 117 6.75 21.59 -11.97
N THR A 118 8.02 21.37 -11.63
CA THR A 118 8.99 20.63 -12.45
C THR A 118 9.19 19.23 -11.90
N ASP A 119 9.54 18.27 -12.75
CA ASP A 119 9.84 16.89 -12.32
C ASP A 119 10.89 16.85 -11.19
N ASP A 120 11.92 17.72 -11.25
CA ASP A 120 12.95 17.80 -10.22
C ASP A 120 12.40 18.27 -8.86
N GLU A 121 11.50 19.25 -8.84
CA GLU A 121 10.87 19.73 -7.61
C GLU A 121 9.89 18.72 -7.04
N ILE A 122 9.14 18.04 -7.91
CA ILE A 122 8.22 16.95 -7.54
C ILE A 122 9.02 15.78 -6.95
N ASN A 123 10.11 15.36 -7.60
CA ASN A 123 10.96 14.27 -7.11
C ASN A 123 11.61 14.59 -5.75
N LYS A 124 12.02 15.85 -5.55
CA LYS A 124 12.50 16.33 -4.23
C LYS A 124 11.39 16.31 -3.19
N GLY A 125 10.19 16.75 -3.54
CA GLY A 125 9.03 16.72 -2.66
C GLY A 125 8.67 15.29 -2.22
N ILE A 126 8.64 14.36 -3.17
CA ILE A 126 8.44 12.93 -2.91
C ILE A 126 9.54 12.34 -2.00
N SER A 127 10.80 12.72 -2.22
CA SER A 127 11.91 12.23 -1.39
C SER A 127 11.81 12.77 0.03
N ARG A 128 11.42 14.04 0.19
CA ARG A 128 11.08 14.63 1.49
C ARG A 128 9.90 13.95 2.14
N LEU A 129 8.84 13.61 1.39
CA LEU A 129 7.70 12.86 1.91
C LEU A 129 8.15 11.54 2.55
N PHE A 130 8.98 10.78 1.84
CA PHE A 130 9.50 9.51 2.35
C PHE A 130 10.35 9.73 3.60
N ALA A 131 11.26 10.71 3.59
CA ALA A 131 12.10 11.02 4.75
C ALA A 131 11.28 11.45 5.98
N ASP A 132 10.35 12.40 5.79
CA ASP A 132 9.47 12.91 6.86
C ASP A 132 8.56 11.80 7.41
N ALA A 133 8.09 10.88 6.56
CA ALA A 133 7.30 9.73 6.97
C ALA A 133 8.09 8.79 7.90
N ILE A 134 9.33 8.46 7.54
CA ILE A 134 10.21 7.64 8.39
C ILE A 134 10.53 8.38 9.69
N GLU A 135 10.84 9.67 9.63
CA GLU A 135 11.16 10.46 10.82
C GLU A 135 9.95 10.59 11.76
N ALA A 136 8.74 10.81 11.23
CA ALA A 136 7.53 10.86 12.03
C ALA A 136 7.25 9.52 12.73
N ALA A 137 7.50 8.40 12.06
CA ALA A 137 7.39 7.07 12.63
C ALA A 137 8.46 6.82 13.72
N ASP A 138 9.71 7.21 13.49
CA ASP A 138 10.84 7.00 14.40
C ASP A 138 10.75 7.87 15.67
N ARG A 139 10.29 9.12 15.54
CA ARG A 139 10.05 10.02 16.70
C ARG A 139 8.87 9.59 17.56
N SER A 140 8.02 8.70 17.06
CA SER A 140 6.86 8.20 17.79
C SER A 140 7.24 7.08 18.78
N ASN A 141 6.36 6.78 19.73
CA ASN A 141 6.53 5.63 20.63
C ASN A 141 6.11 4.30 19.98
N ALA A 142 6.02 4.22 18.65
CA ALA A 142 5.59 3.00 17.95
C ALA A 142 6.60 1.85 18.04
N GLY A 143 7.86 2.14 18.38
CA GLY A 143 8.90 1.13 18.60
C GLY A 143 9.19 0.27 17.37
N ILE A 144 9.13 0.87 16.17
CA ILE A 144 9.33 0.17 14.91
C ILE A 144 10.80 -0.19 14.76
N ASP A 145 11.09 -1.47 14.60
CA ASP A 145 12.42 -1.96 14.27
C ASP A 145 12.48 -2.26 12.77
N PHE A 146 12.80 -1.24 11.98
CA PHE A 146 12.86 -1.35 10.52
C PHE A 146 13.82 -2.45 10.02
N SER A 147 14.82 -2.84 10.81
CA SER A 147 15.78 -3.89 10.45
C SER A 147 15.16 -5.28 10.31
N LYS A 148 13.92 -5.47 10.78
CA LYS A 148 13.18 -6.74 10.69
C LYS A 148 12.40 -6.90 9.38
N TYR A 149 12.37 -5.87 8.53
CA TYR A 149 11.55 -5.82 7.34
C TYR A 149 12.40 -5.72 6.08
N ASP A 150 11.92 -6.31 4.99
CA ASP A 150 12.57 -6.29 3.68
C ASP A 150 12.13 -5.07 2.85
N LEU A 151 10.94 -4.53 3.14
CA LEU A 151 10.33 -3.42 2.43
C LEU A 151 9.61 -2.49 3.40
N VAL A 152 9.77 -1.18 3.19
CA VAL A 152 8.93 -0.15 3.83
C VAL A 152 7.94 0.39 2.80
N VAL A 153 6.67 0.43 3.17
CA VAL A 153 5.58 1.01 2.37
C VAL A 153 4.99 2.18 3.13
N VAL A 154 4.91 3.34 2.47
CA VAL A 154 4.27 4.54 3.01
C VAL A 154 2.91 4.67 2.36
N PHE A 155 1.84 4.44 3.13
CA PHE A 155 0.49 4.80 2.72
C PHE A 155 0.21 6.23 3.17
N HIS A 156 -0.12 7.12 2.24
CA HIS A 156 -0.47 8.50 2.56
C HIS A 156 -1.98 8.73 2.46
N ALA A 157 -2.51 9.68 3.24
CA ALA A 157 -3.88 10.15 3.10
C ALA A 157 -4.10 10.89 1.77
N GLY A 158 -5.33 10.89 1.27
CA GLY A 158 -5.66 11.47 -0.03
C GLY A 158 -5.60 10.46 -1.18
N VAL A 159 -5.84 10.92 -2.40
CA VAL A 159 -5.89 10.08 -3.60
C VAL A 159 -4.55 10.11 -4.32
N GLY A 160 -4.19 8.97 -4.93
CA GLY A 160 -3.01 8.84 -5.76
C GLY A 160 -3.19 9.46 -7.15
N ARG A 161 -2.18 10.16 -7.67
CA ARG A 161 -2.21 10.78 -9.01
C ARG A 161 -1.89 9.78 -10.14
N ASP A 162 -2.51 8.60 -10.10
CA ASP A 162 -2.13 7.46 -10.95
C ASP A 162 -2.92 7.37 -12.27
N VAL A 163 -3.89 8.26 -12.49
CA VAL A 163 -4.76 8.24 -13.68
C VAL A 163 -4.83 9.64 -14.32
N ASN A 164 -4.37 9.76 -15.58
CA ASN A 164 -4.45 11.00 -16.35
C ASN A 164 -5.53 10.89 -17.44
N LEU A 165 -6.66 11.58 -17.25
CA LEU A 165 -7.80 11.61 -18.18
C LEU A 165 -7.89 12.91 -18.99
N GLY A 166 -6.82 13.71 -19.04
CA GLY A 166 -6.72 14.94 -19.85
C GLY A 166 -7.03 16.24 -19.10
N PHE A 167 -7.88 16.20 -18.07
CA PHE A 167 -8.05 17.28 -17.09
C PHE A 167 -7.90 16.71 -15.68
N ASP A 168 -6.97 17.26 -14.92
CA ASP A 168 -6.64 16.83 -13.57
C ASP A 168 -7.03 17.95 -12.59
N PRO A 169 -8.17 17.83 -11.88
CA PRO A 169 -8.66 18.87 -10.97
C PRO A 169 -7.78 19.00 -9.73
N THR A 170 -6.99 17.98 -9.38
CA THR A 170 -6.18 17.91 -8.17
C THR A 170 -4.72 17.61 -8.53
N PRO A 171 -4.07 18.52 -9.27
CA PRO A 171 -2.78 18.23 -9.90
C PRO A 171 -1.63 18.12 -8.89
N GLN A 172 -1.85 18.48 -7.62
CA GLN A 172 -0.90 18.30 -6.53
C GLN A 172 -1.12 16.98 -5.77
N ASP A 173 -2.00 16.10 -6.23
CA ASP A 173 -2.10 14.74 -5.71
C ASP A 173 -0.78 13.98 -5.86
N ILE A 174 -0.42 13.16 -4.88
CA ILE A 174 0.88 12.48 -4.83
C ILE A 174 0.76 11.16 -5.60
N PRO A 175 1.62 10.86 -6.59
CA PRO A 175 1.52 9.61 -7.33
C PRO A 175 2.03 8.41 -6.53
N SER A 176 1.59 7.21 -6.91
CA SER A 176 2.15 5.96 -6.39
C SER A 176 3.46 5.63 -7.10
N LEU A 177 4.50 5.25 -6.34
CA LEU A 177 5.84 5.08 -6.90
C LEU A 177 6.72 4.18 -6.05
N PHE A 178 7.67 3.55 -6.74
CA PHE A 178 8.77 2.81 -6.12
C PHE A 178 10.01 3.71 -6.03
N LEU A 179 10.52 3.88 -4.82
CA LEU A 179 11.71 4.68 -4.55
C LEU A 179 12.96 3.79 -4.52
N SER A 180 13.83 3.98 -5.50
CA SER A 180 15.15 3.32 -5.49
C SER A 180 16.16 4.12 -4.68
N GLU A 181 17.22 3.47 -4.22
CA GLU A 181 18.36 4.17 -3.60
C GLU A 181 18.95 5.26 -4.52
N MET A 182 18.98 5.01 -5.83
CA MET A 182 19.43 6.00 -6.80
C MET A 182 18.51 7.23 -6.86
N PHE A 183 17.21 7.04 -6.69
CA PHE A 183 16.25 8.14 -6.64
C PHE A 183 16.53 9.01 -5.41
N LEU A 184 16.61 8.39 -4.23
CA LEU A 184 16.83 9.09 -2.95
C LEU A 184 18.20 9.80 -2.84
N LYS A 185 19.22 9.36 -3.59
CA LYS A 185 20.54 10.01 -3.62
C LYS A 185 20.63 11.20 -4.56
N LYS A 186 19.66 11.38 -5.47
CA LYS A 186 19.66 12.47 -6.46
C LYS A 186 18.93 13.72 -5.97
N THR A 187 18.14 13.58 -4.92
CA THR A 187 17.20 14.57 -4.38
C THR A 187 17.61 15.04 -3.00
#